data_AF-A0A0G1XIR1-F1
#
_entry.id   AF-A0A0G1XIR1-F1
#
_cell.length_a   1.000
_cell.length_b   1.000
_cell.length_c   1.000
_cell.angle_alpha   90.00
_cell.angle_beta   90.00
_cell.angle_gamma   90.00
#
_symmetry.space_group_name_H-M   'P 1'
#
loop_
_entity.id
_entity.type
_entity.pdbx_description
1 polymer ?
#
loop_
_entity_poly.entity_id
_entity_poly.type
_entity_poly.pdbx_seq_one_letter_code
_entity_poly.pdbx_strand_id
1 'polypeptide(L)'
;MESNTGGRLVTGGTANAGVLITTGATPFHFGTNGAINMTILSGGNVGIGDSNPTVLFEVKEGIASFSYKNQEGYVLQLTDSDGKCQYDPDSGGQVVSCSSDARLKTNIVDAVPVLDYINGIKVRDYTVIASGHQTTGVIAQELLTAGYDELVSQPDGPDGLYMVAELSTWRLVKGIQELDLKLASLSAEFEAQRVGDVGTGAFNLSAIFSGVVDMFKDTYQIVFEQGIIRVAKGFFSQVNTEELCIGSTCVTEVQLKALLDKTNVAPNDNLGPSPRHTRTDARGKCDPGA
;
A
#
# COMPACT_ATOMS: atom_id res chain seq x y z
N MET A 1 -26.51 63.47 23.98
CA MET A 1 -26.30 62.88 22.63
C MET A 1 -25.00 63.48 22.12
N GLU A 2 -23.88 62.79 22.26
CA GLU A 2 -22.66 63.22 21.58
C GLU A 2 -22.78 62.86 20.11
N SER A 3 -22.74 63.89 19.26
CA SER A 3 -22.76 63.78 17.80
C SER A 3 -21.34 63.48 17.36
N ASN A 4 -21.08 62.29 16.82
CA ASN A 4 -19.76 61.96 16.27
C ASN A 4 -19.70 62.28 14.77
N THR A 5 -18.80 63.20 14.43
CA THR A 5 -18.50 63.80 13.13
C THR A 5 -17.47 62.98 12.35
N GLY A 6 -17.91 62.06 11.49
CA GLY A 6 -16.93 61.35 10.64
C GLY A 6 -17.49 60.50 9.50
N GLY A 7 -18.73 60.03 9.58
CA GLY A 7 -19.36 59.28 8.49
C GLY A 7 -19.92 60.22 7.43
N ARG A 8 -19.32 60.25 6.24
CA ARG A 8 -19.86 60.98 5.08
C ARG A 8 -20.20 60.00 3.96
N LEU A 9 -21.42 60.07 3.45
CA LEU A 9 -21.76 59.47 2.16
C LEU A 9 -21.16 60.36 1.06
N VAL A 10 -20.15 59.85 0.36
CA VAL A 10 -19.54 60.52 -0.78
C VAL A 10 -20.18 59.97 -2.05
N THR A 11 -20.81 60.86 -2.83
CA THR A 11 -21.25 60.58 -4.19
C THR A 11 -20.26 61.21 -5.17
N GLY A 12 -19.83 60.46 -6.19
CA GLY A 12 -18.95 60.97 -7.26
C GLY A 12 -17.43 60.81 -7.06
N GLY A 13 -16.98 60.17 -5.97
CA GLY A 13 -15.57 59.80 -5.79
C GLY A 13 -15.14 58.54 -6.57
N THR A 14 -16.11 57.71 -6.95
CA THR A 14 -16.00 56.57 -7.85
C THR A 14 -17.18 56.63 -8.82
N ALA A 15 -16.94 56.30 -10.09
CA ALA A 15 -17.99 56.41 -11.12
C ALA A 15 -19.18 55.52 -10.75
N ASN A 16 -20.37 56.14 -10.63
CA ASN A 16 -21.65 55.48 -10.37
C ASN A 16 -21.77 54.74 -9.01
N ALA A 17 -20.97 55.09 -7.99
CA ALA A 17 -21.06 54.47 -6.67
C ALA A 17 -21.24 55.50 -5.53
N GLY A 18 -22.03 55.10 -4.51
CA GLY A 18 -22.09 55.78 -3.22
C GLY A 18 -21.10 55.13 -2.26
N VAL A 19 -20.26 55.94 -1.61
CA VAL A 19 -19.19 55.44 -0.74
C VAL A 19 -19.41 55.94 0.69
N LEU A 20 -19.39 55.02 1.66
CA LEU A 20 -19.31 55.36 3.08
C LEU A 20 -17.85 55.32 3.49
N ILE A 21 -17.33 56.44 3.99
CA ILE A 21 -15.94 56.55 4.44
C ILE A 21 -15.86 57.23 5.80
N THR A 22 -14.81 56.89 6.55
CA THR A 22 -14.24 57.78 7.56
C THR A 22 -13.19 58.66 6.87
N THR A 23 -13.22 59.96 7.10
CA THR A 23 -12.27 60.90 6.47
C THR A 23 -10.97 61.09 7.26
N GLY A 24 -10.92 60.60 8.51
CA GLY A 24 -9.71 60.53 9.32
C GLY A 24 -9.16 59.10 9.37
N ALA A 25 -7.95 58.94 9.90
CA ALA A 25 -7.32 57.63 10.13
C ALA A 25 -7.96 56.89 11.33
N THR A 26 -9.28 56.76 11.31
CA THR A 26 -10.10 56.12 12.34
C THR A 26 -10.80 54.90 11.75
N PRO A 27 -10.97 53.81 12.53
CA PRO A 27 -11.69 52.63 12.05
C PRO A 27 -13.14 52.95 11.65
N PHE A 28 -13.66 52.20 10.69
CA PHE A 28 -15.07 52.17 10.33
C PHE A 28 -15.71 50.96 11.02
N HIS A 29 -16.78 51.17 11.81
CA HIS A 29 -17.42 50.10 12.57
C HIS A 29 -18.86 49.86 12.12
N PHE A 30 -19.26 48.59 12.10
CA PHE A 30 -20.66 48.16 12.12
C PHE A 30 -20.97 47.53 13.48
N GLY A 31 -22.14 47.83 14.03
CA GLY A 31 -22.51 47.36 15.35
C GLY A 31 -24.02 47.23 15.54
N THR A 32 -24.40 46.39 16.50
CA THR A 32 -25.78 46.16 16.93
C THR A 32 -25.82 46.08 18.44
N ASN A 33 -26.93 46.49 19.06
CA ASN A 33 -27.13 46.43 20.51
C ASN A 33 -25.98 47.04 21.34
N GLY A 34 -25.39 48.15 20.87
CA GLY A 34 -24.29 48.84 21.56
C GLY A 34 -22.92 48.16 21.48
N ALA A 35 -22.77 47.07 20.72
CA ALA A 35 -21.51 46.39 20.49
C ALA A 35 -21.02 46.58 19.05
N ILE A 36 -19.70 46.62 18.86
CA ILE A 36 -19.06 46.57 17.54
C ILE A 36 -19.01 45.11 17.09
N ASN A 37 -19.59 44.82 15.92
CA ASN A 37 -19.64 43.48 15.34
C ASN A 37 -18.71 43.33 14.13
N MET A 38 -18.38 44.41 13.41
CA MET A 38 -17.39 44.41 12.35
C MET A 38 -16.58 45.70 12.40
N THR A 39 -15.28 45.59 12.14
CA THR A 39 -14.32 46.70 12.13
C THR A 39 -13.55 46.69 10.82
N ILE A 40 -13.39 47.85 10.20
CA ILE A 40 -12.45 48.08 9.12
C ILE A 40 -11.43 49.09 9.65
N LEU A 41 -10.19 48.66 9.86
CA LEU A 41 -9.12 49.55 10.31
C LEU A 41 -8.74 50.54 9.20
N SER A 42 -8.11 51.66 9.56
CA SER A 42 -7.59 52.64 8.58
C SER A 42 -6.54 52.04 7.64
N GLY A 43 -5.87 50.96 8.06
CA GLY A 43 -4.96 50.16 7.22
C GLY A 43 -5.64 49.14 6.30
N GLY A 44 -6.97 49.00 6.37
CA GLY A 44 -7.76 48.12 5.48
C GLY A 44 -8.12 46.74 6.05
N ASN A 45 -7.51 46.31 7.16
CA ASN A 45 -7.85 45.04 7.81
C ASN A 45 -9.32 45.02 8.25
N VAL A 46 -10.03 43.94 7.93
CA VAL A 46 -11.44 43.72 8.27
C VAL A 46 -11.54 42.65 9.36
N GLY A 47 -12.09 43.03 10.51
CA GLY A 47 -12.36 42.14 11.64
C GLY A 47 -13.86 41.92 11.82
N ILE A 48 -14.30 40.68 12.08
CA ILE A 48 -15.65 40.35 12.53
C ILE A 48 -15.56 39.86 13.98
N GLY A 49 -16.25 40.54 14.90
CA GLY A 49 -16.09 40.35 16.34
C GLY A 49 -14.75 40.82 16.90
N ASP A 50 -13.83 41.28 16.04
CA ASP A 50 -12.54 41.84 16.40
C ASP A 50 -12.49 43.35 16.14
N SER A 51 -11.95 44.11 17.09
CA SER A 51 -11.66 45.53 16.93
C SER A 51 -10.22 45.81 16.49
N ASN A 52 -9.31 44.83 16.56
CA ASN A 52 -7.91 44.98 16.20
C ASN A 52 -7.40 43.82 15.33
N PRO A 53 -8.03 43.56 14.16
CA PRO A 53 -7.60 42.48 13.28
C PRO A 53 -6.15 42.66 12.83
N THR A 54 -5.36 41.60 12.98
CA THR A 54 -3.92 41.57 12.67
C THR A 54 -3.63 41.15 11.23
N VAL A 55 -4.59 40.48 10.59
CA VAL A 55 -4.56 40.08 9.18
C VAL A 55 -5.68 40.79 8.40
N LEU A 56 -5.62 40.72 7.06
CA LEU A 56 -6.57 41.43 6.18
C LEU A 56 -8.04 41.05 6.43
N PHE A 57 -8.32 39.80 6.79
CA PHE A 57 -9.65 39.32 7.16
C PHE A 57 -9.57 38.37 8.36
N GLU A 58 -10.15 38.76 9.49
CA GLU A 58 -10.10 38.01 10.75
C GLU A 58 -11.49 37.87 11.38
N VAL A 59 -11.82 36.69 11.91
CA VAL A 59 -13.04 36.44 12.69
C VAL A 59 -12.64 36.04 14.09
N LYS A 60 -12.92 36.90 15.09
CA LYS A 60 -12.50 36.66 16.47
C LYS A 60 -13.19 35.42 17.04
N GLU A 61 -12.39 34.51 17.60
CA GLU A 61 -12.85 33.32 18.34
C GLU A 61 -13.84 32.44 17.54
N GLY A 62 -13.86 32.55 16.21
CA GLY A 62 -14.84 31.90 15.35
C GLY A 62 -14.30 31.57 13.97
N ILE A 63 -15.12 30.90 13.17
CA ILE A 63 -14.80 30.49 11.79
C ILE A 63 -15.72 31.27 10.84
N ALA A 64 -15.15 31.83 9.77
CA ALA A 64 -15.93 32.29 8.62
C ALA A 64 -16.51 31.06 7.90
N SER A 65 -17.81 30.78 8.10
CA SER A 65 -18.49 29.71 7.38
C SER A 65 -18.72 30.12 5.93
N PHE A 66 -18.04 29.45 4.98
CA PHE A 66 -18.30 29.56 3.55
C PHE A 66 -19.23 28.42 3.13
N SER A 67 -20.49 28.73 2.82
CA SER A 67 -21.50 27.73 2.48
C SER A 67 -22.16 28.10 1.16
N TYR A 68 -22.07 27.21 0.18
CA TYR A 68 -22.79 27.32 -1.10
C TYR A 68 -23.91 26.28 -1.11
N LYS A 69 -25.13 26.70 -0.73
CA LYS A 69 -26.24 25.76 -0.43
C LYS A 69 -27.12 25.40 -1.62
N ASN A 70 -27.03 26.13 -2.72
CA ASN A 70 -28.10 26.14 -3.72
C ASN A 70 -27.75 25.50 -5.07
N GLN A 71 -26.53 24.97 -5.28
CA GLN A 71 -26.10 24.18 -6.45
C GLN A 71 -24.84 23.37 -6.10
N GLU A 72 -24.52 22.35 -6.90
CA GLU A 72 -23.18 21.73 -6.96
C GLU A 72 -22.12 22.80 -7.30
N GLY A 73 -20.99 22.81 -6.58
CA GLY A 73 -19.89 23.73 -6.89
C GLY A 73 -18.94 24.02 -5.73
N TYR A 74 -17.81 24.63 -6.10
CA TYR A 74 -16.71 24.91 -5.19
C TYR A 74 -17.07 25.91 -4.08
N VAL A 75 -16.82 25.54 -2.82
CA VAL A 75 -17.08 26.40 -1.65
C VAL A 75 -15.90 27.30 -1.29
N LEU A 76 -14.69 26.95 -1.74
CA LEU A 76 -13.47 27.73 -1.56
C LEU A 76 -12.62 27.68 -2.84
N GLN A 77 -12.21 28.85 -3.30
CA GLN A 77 -11.22 29.01 -4.37
C GLN A 77 -10.03 29.77 -3.82
N LEU A 78 -8.85 29.19 -3.97
CA LEU A 78 -7.56 29.83 -3.72
C LEU A 78 -6.94 30.16 -5.08
N THR A 79 -6.40 31.36 -5.24
CA THR A 79 -5.77 31.78 -6.49
C THR A 79 -4.62 32.71 -6.15
N ASP A 80 -3.49 32.48 -6.77
CA ASP A 80 -2.30 33.31 -6.66
C ASP A 80 -1.70 33.59 -8.04
N SER A 81 -0.42 33.99 -8.08
CA SER A 81 0.29 34.31 -9.31
C SER A 81 0.61 33.10 -10.19
N ASP A 82 0.60 31.87 -9.65
CA ASP A 82 1.05 30.67 -10.35
C ASP A 82 -0.05 29.62 -10.57
N GLY A 83 -1.19 29.76 -9.88
CA GLY A 83 -2.28 28.83 -10.07
C GLY A 83 -3.59 29.18 -9.39
N LYS A 84 -4.54 28.28 -9.62
CA LYS A 84 -5.86 28.28 -8.99
C LYS A 84 -6.14 26.88 -8.44
N CYS A 85 -6.54 26.81 -7.19
CA CYS A 85 -7.04 25.60 -6.55
C CYS A 85 -8.49 25.80 -6.09
N GLN A 86 -9.30 24.77 -6.20
CA GLN A 86 -10.70 24.78 -5.79
C GLN A 86 -11.01 23.57 -4.92
N TYR A 87 -11.75 23.81 -3.86
CA TYR A 87 -12.23 22.79 -2.93
C TYR A 87 -13.70 22.53 -3.18
N ASP A 88 -14.00 21.30 -3.54
CA ASP A 88 -15.35 20.80 -3.76
C ASP A 88 -15.66 19.70 -2.72
N PRO A 89 -16.46 20.00 -1.68
CA PRO A 89 -16.89 19.00 -0.73
C PRO A 89 -18.05 18.18 -1.30
N ASP A 90 -17.88 16.87 -1.36
CA ASP A 90 -18.96 15.91 -1.57
C ASP A 90 -19.16 15.10 -0.27
N SER A 91 -20.33 14.46 -0.15
CA SER A 91 -20.67 13.48 0.89
C SER A 91 -19.61 12.39 1.09
N GLY A 92 -18.87 12.03 0.04
CA GLY A 92 -17.80 11.02 0.07
C GLY A 92 -16.41 11.56 0.39
N GLY A 93 -16.22 12.88 0.47
CA GLY A 93 -14.94 13.49 0.77
C GLY A 93 -14.73 14.85 0.12
N GLN A 94 -13.59 15.47 0.43
CA GLN A 94 -13.19 16.76 -0.11
C GLN A 94 -12.20 16.55 -1.25
N VAL A 95 -12.55 17.04 -2.45
CA VAL A 95 -11.65 17.00 -3.60
C VAL A 95 -11.02 18.39 -3.77
N VAL A 96 -9.68 18.41 -3.81
CA VAL A 96 -8.91 19.60 -4.16
C VAL A 96 -8.47 19.46 -5.62
N SER A 97 -8.89 20.40 -6.46
CA SER A 97 -8.48 20.46 -7.86
C SER A 97 -7.67 21.71 -8.11
N CYS A 98 -6.47 21.57 -8.68
CA CYS A 98 -5.57 22.68 -8.97
C CYS A 98 -5.23 22.75 -10.45
N SER A 99 -4.99 23.97 -10.96
CA SER A 99 -4.50 24.19 -12.32
C SER A 99 -3.16 23.50 -12.53
N SER A 100 -3.05 22.67 -13.56
CA SER A 100 -1.86 21.85 -13.85
C SER A 100 -1.51 21.82 -15.34
N ASP A 101 -2.05 22.77 -16.10
CA ASP A 101 -1.90 22.87 -17.55
C ASP A 101 -0.44 23.04 -17.97
N ALA A 102 -0.04 22.40 -19.07
CA ALA A 102 1.34 22.45 -19.57
C ALA A 102 1.80 23.89 -19.90
N ARG A 103 0.87 24.81 -20.21
CA ARG A 103 1.18 26.23 -20.46
C ARG A 103 1.67 26.97 -19.21
N LEU A 104 1.40 26.44 -18.02
CA LEU A 104 1.86 26.98 -16.74
C LEU A 104 3.22 26.40 -16.33
N LYS A 105 3.81 25.51 -17.14
CA LYS A 105 4.97 24.71 -16.76
C LYS A 105 6.04 24.74 -17.84
N THR A 106 7.29 24.61 -17.42
CA THR A 106 8.44 24.43 -18.31
C THR A 106 9.29 23.28 -17.76
N ASN A 107 10.25 22.77 -18.55
CA ASN A 107 11.16 21.69 -18.13
C ASN A 107 10.44 20.41 -17.64
N ILE A 108 9.40 19.97 -18.37
CA ILE A 108 8.64 18.76 -18.05
C ILE A 108 9.49 17.54 -18.42
N VAL A 109 9.99 16.84 -17.40
CA VAL A 109 10.81 15.62 -17.51
C VAL A 109 10.30 14.55 -16.54
N ASP A 110 10.73 13.31 -16.71
CA ASP A 110 10.36 12.22 -15.81
C ASP A 110 10.85 12.47 -14.37
N ALA A 111 10.01 12.11 -13.39
CA ALA A 111 10.36 12.23 -11.99
C ALA A 111 11.47 11.24 -11.61
N VAL A 112 12.45 11.75 -10.86
CA VAL A 112 13.52 10.95 -10.25
C VAL A 112 12.95 9.94 -9.24
N PRO A 113 13.71 8.88 -8.90
CA PRO A 113 13.31 7.96 -7.84
C PRO A 113 13.09 8.67 -6.50
N VAL A 114 12.01 8.33 -5.78
CA VAL A 114 11.61 8.94 -4.50
C VAL A 114 11.40 7.95 -3.37
N LEU A 115 11.41 6.63 -3.64
CA LEU A 115 11.05 5.63 -2.63
C LEU A 115 11.98 5.66 -1.40
N ASP A 116 13.29 5.86 -1.62
CA ASP A 116 14.26 5.93 -0.51
C ASP A 116 14.04 7.18 0.36
N TYR A 117 13.65 8.30 -0.25
CA TYR A 117 13.24 9.52 0.47
C TYR A 117 11.99 9.26 1.32
N ILE A 118 10.97 8.59 0.77
CA ILE A 118 9.73 8.29 1.52
C ILE A 118 10.03 7.35 2.69
N ASN A 119 10.84 6.32 2.48
CA ASN A 119 11.18 5.33 3.51
C ASN A 119 12.00 5.90 4.67
N GLY A 120 12.72 7.01 4.46
CA GLY A 120 13.48 7.65 5.52
C GLY A 120 12.64 8.48 6.49
N ILE A 121 11.37 8.75 6.17
CA ILE A 121 10.46 9.51 7.02
C ILE A 121 9.97 8.65 8.18
N LYS A 122 10.22 9.11 9.41
CA LYS A 122 9.76 8.43 10.63
C LYS A 122 8.32 8.80 10.95
N VAL A 123 7.42 7.83 10.83
CA VAL A 123 6.03 7.94 11.27
C VAL A 123 5.91 7.48 12.72
N ARG A 124 5.19 8.25 13.54
CA ARG A 124 5.01 8.04 14.98
C ARG A 124 3.54 8.04 15.35
N ASP A 125 3.18 7.19 16.30
CA ASP A 125 1.95 7.34 17.06
C ASP A 125 2.20 8.24 18.27
N TYR A 126 1.33 9.22 18.49
CA TYR A 126 1.43 10.16 19.61
C TYR A 126 0.06 10.61 20.10
N THR A 127 0.03 11.14 21.33
CA THR A 127 -1.17 11.74 21.91
C THR A 127 -1.05 13.25 21.88
N VAL A 128 -2.02 13.93 21.28
CA VAL A 128 -2.07 15.40 21.25
C VAL A 128 -2.43 15.92 22.65
N ILE A 129 -1.54 16.69 23.28
CA ILE A 129 -1.68 17.14 24.67
C ILE A 129 -3.01 17.86 24.92
N ALA A 130 -3.40 18.78 24.03
CA ALA A 130 -4.59 19.61 24.21
C ALA A 130 -5.91 18.81 24.15
N SER A 131 -5.96 17.72 23.37
CA SER A 131 -7.19 16.93 23.16
C SER A 131 -7.18 15.57 23.84
N GLY A 132 -6.01 15.05 24.21
CA GLY A 132 -5.83 13.68 24.70
C GLY A 132 -6.02 12.60 23.63
N HIS A 133 -6.20 12.97 22.36
CA HIS A 133 -6.46 12.02 21.28
C HIS A 133 -5.17 11.39 20.76
N GLN A 134 -5.17 10.06 20.56
CA GLN A 134 -4.10 9.37 19.85
C GLN A 134 -4.25 9.54 18.35
N THR A 135 -3.14 9.82 17.69
CA THR A 135 -3.08 9.97 16.24
C THR A 135 -1.72 9.53 15.73
N THR A 136 -1.62 9.34 14.42
CA THR A 136 -0.41 8.92 13.72
C THR A 136 0.05 10.06 12.83
N GLY A 137 1.34 10.38 12.87
CA GLY A 137 1.89 11.47 12.08
C GLY A 137 3.41 11.54 12.17
N VAL A 138 3.95 12.75 12.08
CA VAL A 138 5.39 13.02 12.07
C VAL A 138 5.76 14.06 13.12
N ILE A 139 7.02 14.06 13.55
CA ILE A 139 7.55 15.06 14.48
C ILE A 139 8.49 15.99 13.71
N ALA A 140 8.18 17.29 13.67
CA ALA A 140 8.92 18.29 12.90
C ALA A 140 10.43 18.28 13.20
N GLN A 141 10.80 18.16 14.48
CA GLN A 141 12.20 18.14 14.91
C GLN A 141 12.94 16.87 14.46
N GLU A 142 12.24 15.73 14.36
CA GLU A 142 12.83 14.50 13.82
C GLU A 142 13.10 14.64 12.31
N LEU A 143 12.21 15.32 11.59
CA LEU A 143 12.38 15.62 10.16
C LEU A 143 13.59 16.52 9.90
N LEU A 144 13.75 17.60 10.66
CA LEU A 144 14.94 18.49 10.59
C LEU A 144 16.24 17.69 10.81
N THR A 145 16.27 16.86 11.84
CA THR A 145 17.46 16.04 12.17
C THR A 145 17.78 15.02 11.06
N ALA A 146 16.76 14.55 10.34
CA ALA A 146 16.90 13.58 9.27
C ALA A 146 17.13 14.22 7.88
N GLY A 147 17.23 15.56 7.80
CA GLY A 147 17.53 16.28 6.57
C GLY A 147 16.32 16.55 5.68
N TYR A 148 15.11 16.60 6.24
CA TYR A 148 13.86 16.96 5.55
C TYR A 148 13.47 18.42 5.80
N ASP A 149 14.46 19.31 5.75
CA ASP A 149 14.29 20.74 6.08
C ASP A 149 13.25 21.41 5.16
N GLU A 150 13.06 20.93 3.94
CA GLU A 150 12.09 21.47 2.99
C GLU A 150 10.63 21.21 3.39
N LEU A 151 10.39 20.21 4.24
CA LEU A 151 9.06 19.91 4.75
C LEU A 151 8.73 20.70 6.02
N VAL A 152 9.72 21.33 6.65
CA VAL A 152 9.53 21.99 7.94
C VAL A 152 9.68 23.49 7.78
N SER A 153 8.65 24.23 8.18
CA SER A 153 8.67 25.69 8.26
C SER A 153 8.47 26.13 9.69
N GLN A 154 8.97 27.31 10.03
CA GLN A 154 8.67 27.98 11.29
C GLN A 154 8.17 29.37 10.90
N PRO A 155 6.85 29.59 10.82
CA PRO A 155 6.32 30.90 10.47
C PRO A 155 6.72 31.93 11.52
N ASP A 156 6.88 33.17 11.08
CA ASP A 156 7.04 34.30 12.00
C ASP A 156 5.74 34.50 12.78
N GLY A 157 5.73 34.07 14.03
CA GLY A 157 4.57 34.11 14.92
C GLY A 157 5.00 34.15 16.40
N PRO A 158 4.13 34.64 17.29
CA PRO A 158 4.46 34.80 18.71
C PRO A 158 4.70 33.47 19.45
N ASP A 159 4.27 32.35 18.88
CA ASP A 159 4.37 31.00 19.44
C ASP A 159 5.59 30.21 18.92
N GLY A 160 6.16 30.60 17.78
CA GLY A 160 7.38 30.01 17.22
C GLY A 160 7.28 28.50 16.96
N LEU A 161 6.09 27.99 16.68
CA LEU A 161 5.88 26.55 16.46
C LEU A 161 6.35 26.12 15.08
N TYR A 162 7.00 24.95 15.00
CA TYR A 162 7.30 24.32 13.73
C TYR A 162 6.03 23.74 13.10
N MET A 163 5.91 23.93 11.79
CA MET A 163 4.85 23.39 10.95
C MET A 163 5.46 22.42 9.92
N VAL A 164 4.76 21.33 9.65
CA VAL A 164 5.18 20.36 8.64
C VAL A 164 4.24 20.43 7.44
N ALA A 165 4.79 20.65 6.26
CA ALA A 165 4.06 20.55 5.00
C ALA A 165 3.77 19.08 4.67
N GLU A 166 2.57 18.82 4.15
CA GLU A 166 2.25 17.47 3.67
C GLU A 166 3.16 17.06 2.51
N LEU A 167 3.50 15.78 2.49
CA LEU A 167 4.24 15.23 1.36
C LEU A 167 3.36 15.26 0.11
N SER A 168 3.93 15.71 -1.01
CA SER A 168 3.25 15.72 -2.31
C SER A 168 2.64 14.35 -2.63
N THR A 169 1.33 14.31 -2.85
CA THR A 169 0.60 13.09 -3.23
C THR A 169 1.15 12.47 -4.52
N TRP A 170 1.67 13.28 -5.44
CA TRP A 170 2.34 12.77 -6.65
C TRP A 170 3.69 12.09 -6.36
N ARG A 171 4.43 12.52 -5.32
CA ARG A 171 5.61 11.78 -4.85
C ARG A 171 5.21 10.41 -4.28
N LEU A 172 4.10 10.34 -3.55
CA LEU A 172 3.57 9.05 -3.06
C LEU A 172 3.22 8.11 -4.22
N VAL A 173 2.52 8.60 -5.24
CA VAL A 173 2.20 7.82 -6.45
C VAL A 173 3.48 7.33 -7.13
N LYS A 174 4.49 8.19 -7.26
CA LYS A 174 5.79 7.81 -7.85
C LYS A 174 6.51 6.74 -7.02
N GLY A 175 6.47 6.83 -5.69
CA GLY A 175 6.99 5.79 -4.79
C GLY A 175 6.29 4.43 -4.97
N ILE A 176 4.97 4.44 -5.21
CA ILE A 176 4.20 3.21 -5.51
C ILE A 176 4.63 2.61 -6.85
N GLN A 177 4.80 3.42 -7.90
CA GLN A 177 5.29 2.96 -9.20
C GLN A 177 6.69 2.34 -9.09
N GLU A 178 7.57 2.93 -8.29
CA GLU A 178 8.90 2.34 -8.02
C GLU A 178 8.81 1.04 -7.23
N LEU A 179 7.91 0.94 -6.27
CA LEU A 179 7.70 -0.28 -5.50
C LEU A 179 7.20 -1.44 -6.40
N ASP A 180 6.29 -1.15 -7.33
CA ASP A 180 5.81 -2.12 -8.33
C ASP A 180 6.95 -2.64 -9.21
N LEU A 181 7.84 -1.74 -9.68
CA LEU A 181 9.04 -2.12 -10.43
C LEU A 181 10.00 -2.99 -9.61
N LYS A 182 10.26 -2.64 -8.34
CA LYS A 182 11.10 -3.46 -7.45
C LYS A 182 10.48 -4.84 -7.21
N LEU A 183 9.16 -4.93 -7.06
CA LEU A 183 8.45 -6.20 -6.90
C LEU A 183 8.53 -7.06 -8.18
N ALA A 184 8.37 -6.44 -9.35
CA ALA A 184 8.52 -7.12 -10.63
C ALA A 184 9.96 -7.64 -10.83
N SER A 185 10.98 -6.84 -10.49
CA SER A 185 12.39 -7.27 -10.51
C SER A 185 12.63 -8.44 -9.57
N LEU A 186 12.16 -8.33 -8.33
CA LEU A 186 12.31 -9.39 -7.32
C LEU A 186 11.61 -10.68 -7.76
N SER A 187 10.42 -10.59 -8.36
CA SER A 187 9.72 -11.74 -8.93
C SER A 187 10.50 -12.36 -10.08
N ALA A 188 11.09 -11.57 -10.97
CA ALA A 188 11.89 -12.06 -12.08
C ALA A 188 13.21 -12.70 -11.60
N GLU A 189 13.86 -12.13 -10.59
CA GLU A 189 15.04 -12.71 -9.94
C GLU A 189 14.72 -14.06 -9.29
N PHE A 190 13.58 -14.16 -8.61
CA PHE A 190 13.12 -15.42 -8.02
C PHE A 190 12.88 -16.50 -9.10
N GLU A 191 12.25 -16.14 -10.22
CA GLU A 191 12.05 -17.06 -11.35
C GLU A 191 13.37 -17.40 -12.06
N ALA A 192 14.30 -16.46 -12.18
CA ALA A 192 15.64 -16.72 -12.73
C ALA A 192 16.46 -17.66 -11.81
N GLN A 193 16.35 -17.50 -10.50
CA GLN A 193 16.97 -18.38 -9.51
C GLN A 193 16.31 -19.77 -9.48
N ARG A 194 15.05 -19.89 -9.93
CA ARG A 194 14.39 -21.17 -10.20
C ARG A 194 15.01 -21.92 -11.40
N VAL A 195 15.73 -21.23 -12.28
CA VAL A 195 16.30 -21.76 -13.54
C VAL A 195 17.83 -21.92 -13.49
N GLY A 196 18.51 -21.46 -12.43
CA GLY A 196 19.96 -21.57 -12.31
C GLY A 196 20.45 -21.80 -10.89
N ASP A 197 20.56 -23.06 -10.46
CA ASP A 197 21.76 -23.55 -9.79
C ASP A 197 21.78 -25.10 -9.67
N VAL A 198 22.42 -25.73 -10.65
CA VAL A 198 23.08 -27.03 -10.48
C VAL A 198 24.51 -26.70 -10.05
N GLY A 199 24.73 -26.43 -8.76
CA GLY A 199 26.05 -25.98 -8.33
C GLY A 199 26.14 -25.33 -6.96
N THR A 200 25.70 -26.07 -5.91
CA THR A 200 25.91 -25.81 -4.47
C THR A 200 24.71 -25.23 -3.67
N GLY A 201 23.88 -26.15 -3.16
CA GLY A 201 23.42 -26.04 -1.76
C GLY A 201 22.00 -25.57 -1.46
N ALA A 202 21.06 -25.58 -2.41
CA ALA A 202 19.62 -25.46 -2.10
C ALA A 202 18.93 -26.83 -2.27
N PHE A 203 18.50 -27.44 -1.16
CA PHE A 203 17.83 -28.75 -1.14
C PHE A 203 16.42 -28.67 -1.71
N ASN A 204 16.29 -28.87 -3.02
CA ASN A 204 15.01 -29.06 -3.67
C ASN A 204 14.61 -30.54 -3.62
N LEU A 205 13.69 -30.91 -2.71
CA LEU A 205 13.23 -32.31 -2.57
C LEU A 205 12.72 -32.88 -3.89
N SER A 206 12.02 -32.09 -4.71
CA SER A 206 11.51 -32.55 -6.01
C SER A 206 12.61 -32.83 -7.04
N ALA A 207 13.71 -32.07 -7.01
CA ALA A 207 14.88 -32.28 -7.87
C ALA A 207 15.78 -33.42 -7.37
N ILE A 208 15.83 -33.66 -6.05
CA ILE A 208 16.49 -34.84 -5.48
C ILE A 208 15.73 -36.09 -5.92
N PHE A 209 14.40 -36.10 -5.83
CA PHE A 209 13.59 -37.22 -6.30
C PHE A 209 13.73 -37.43 -7.81
N SER A 210 13.77 -36.36 -8.63
CA SER A 210 13.99 -36.51 -10.08
C SER A 210 15.40 -37.02 -10.38
N GLY A 211 16.45 -36.45 -9.77
CA GLY A 211 17.83 -36.89 -9.97
C GLY A 211 18.08 -38.34 -9.54
N VAL A 212 17.42 -38.80 -8.46
CA VAL A 212 17.47 -40.21 -8.03
C VAL A 212 16.76 -41.10 -9.06
N VAL A 213 15.57 -40.72 -9.53
CA VAL A 213 14.83 -41.48 -10.58
C VAL A 213 15.60 -41.49 -11.90
N ASP A 214 16.24 -40.39 -12.28
CA ASP A 214 17.07 -40.26 -13.47
C ASP A 214 18.33 -41.12 -13.35
N MET A 215 18.97 -41.20 -12.18
CA MET A 215 20.08 -42.13 -11.94
C MET A 215 19.63 -43.59 -12.14
N PHE A 216 18.46 -43.98 -11.61
CA PHE A 216 17.91 -45.32 -11.82
C PHE A 216 17.66 -45.61 -13.29
N LYS A 217 17.15 -44.63 -14.04
CA LYS A 217 16.90 -44.73 -15.48
C LYS A 217 18.19 -44.81 -16.29
N ASP A 218 19.10 -43.87 -16.13
CA ASP A 218 20.26 -43.68 -17.00
C ASP A 218 21.41 -44.63 -16.65
N THR A 219 21.62 -44.91 -15.37
CA THR A 219 22.73 -45.77 -14.92
C THR A 219 22.30 -47.23 -14.81
N TYR A 220 21.09 -47.49 -14.31
CA TYR A 220 20.64 -48.84 -13.99
C TYR A 220 19.53 -49.37 -14.92
N GLN A 221 19.05 -48.56 -15.88
CA GLN A 221 17.96 -48.93 -16.80
C GLN A 221 16.68 -49.38 -16.07
N ILE A 222 16.42 -48.76 -14.92
CA ILE A 222 15.22 -48.95 -14.10
C ILE A 222 14.31 -47.74 -14.32
N VAL A 223 13.14 -47.96 -14.93
CA VAL A 223 12.16 -46.91 -15.25
C VAL A 223 10.87 -47.14 -14.47
N PHE A 224 10.39 -46.08 -13.81
CA PHE A 224 9.12 -46.07 -13.09
C PHE A 224 8.09 -45.26 -13.87
N GLU A 225 7.15 -45.91 -14.55
CA GLU A 225 6.14 -45.24 -15.37
C GLU A 225 4.78 -45.91 -15.19
N GLN A 226 3.72 -45.11 -14.97
CA GLN A 226 2.33 -45.58 -14.93
C GLN A 226 2.09 -46.71 -13.89
N GLY A 227 2.83 -46.72 -12.78
CA GLY A 227 2.73 -47.75 -11.74
C GLY A 227 3.49 -49.05 -12.04
N ILE A 228 4.27 -49.10 -13.12
CA ILE A 228 5.07 -50.26 -13.54
C ILE A 228 6.56 -49.95 -13.31
N ILE A 229 7.31 -50.97 -12.88
CA ILE A 229 8.78 -50.94 -12.85
C ILE A 229 9.29 -51.69 -14.09
N ARG A 230 9.95 -50.97 -15.00
CA ARG A 230 10.62 -51.56 -16.18
C ARG A 230 12.10 -51.70 -15.88
N VAL A 231 12.62 -52.92 -15.97
CA VAL A 231 14.05 -53.21 -15.79
C VAL A 231 14.55 -54.06 -16.95
N ALA A 232 15.79 -53.84 -17.41
CA ALA A 232 16.37 -54.63 -18.50
C ALA A 232 16.62 -56.10 -18.09
N LYS A 233 17.07 -56.33 -16.85
CA LYS A 233 17.23 -57.66 -16.23
C LYS A 233 16.91 -57.56 -14.74
N GLY A 234 16.06 -58.45 -14.22
CA GLY A 234 15.70 -58.50 -12.81
C GLY A 234 16.06 -59.84 -12.17
N PHE A 235 16.55 -59.82 -10.93
CA PHE A 235 16.71 -61.00 -10.08
C PHE A 235 15.82 -60.83 -8.85
N PHE A 236 14.81 -61.68 -8.71
CA PHE A 236 13.84 -61.62 -7.62
C PHE A 236 13.90 -62.92 -6.82
N SER A 237 14.04 -62.84 -5.50
CA SER A 237 13.99 -64.02 -4.64
C SER A 237 12.58 -64.64 -4.61
N GLN A 238 11.54 -63.80 -4.71
CA GLN A 238 10.14 -64.22 -4.79
C GLN A 238 9.32 -63.13 -5.49
N VAL A 239 8.32 -63.53 -6.29
CA VAL A 239 7.35 -62.63 -6.94
C VAL A 239 5.94 -63.08 -6.54
N ASN A 240 5.21 -62.20 -5.85
CA ASN A 240 3.81 -62.43 -5.50
C ASN A 240 2.95 -61.51 -6.38
N THR A 241 2.11 -62.10 -7.23
CA THR A 241 1.22 -61.40 -8.16
C THR A 241 -0.07 -62.19 -8.32
N GLU A 242 -1.17 -61.51 -8.65
CA GLU A 242 -2.44 -62.16 -9.00
C GLU A 242 -2.33 -62.91 -10.34
N GLU A 243 -1.60 -62.33 -11.29
CA GLU A 243 -1.35 -62.89 -12.61
C GLU A 243 0.08 -62.57 -13.07
N LEU A 244 0.78 -63.55 -13.65
CA LEU A 244 2.11 -63.37 -14.24
C LEU A 244 2.00 -63.33 -15.76
N CYS A 245 2.33 -62.19 -16.36
CA CYS A 245 2.31 -61.99 -17.81
C CYS A 245 3.71 -61.99 -18.42
N ILE A 246 3.90 -62.74 -19.51
CA ILE A 246 5.08 -62.72 -20.37
C ILE A 246 4.61 -62.45 -21.80
N GLY A 247 4.86 -61.23 -22.30
CA GLY A 247 4.32 -60.79 -23.59
C GLY A 247 2.79 -60.70 -23.56
N SER A 248 2.11 -61.42 -24.47
CA SER A 248 0.64 -61.50 -24.53
C SER A 248 0.05 -62.67 -23.76
N THR A 249 0.87 -63.50 -23.10
CA THR A 249 0.43 -64.67 -22.36
C THR A 249 0.46 -64.37 -20.87
N CYS A 250 -0.65 -64.58 -20.20
CA CYS A 250 -0.78 -64.36 -18.77
C CYS A 250 -1.28 -65.65 -18.10
N VAL A 251 -0.77 -65.94 -16.90
CA VAL A 251 -1.12 -67.12 -16.12
C VAL A 251 -1.41 -66.77 -14.67
N THR A 252 -2.51 -67.29 -14.15
CA THR A 252 -2.85 -67.24 -12.72
C THR A 252 -2.12 -68.34 -11.94
N GLU A 253 -2.07 -68.23 -10.61
CA GLU A 253 -1.48 -69.26 -9.75
C GLU A 253 -2.07 -70.66 -10.01
N VAL A 254 -3.39 -70.76 -10.21
CA VAL A 254 -4.08 -72.02 -10.48
C VAL A 254 -3.65 -72.63 -11.81
N GLN A 255 -3.54 -71.80 -12.85
CA GLN A 255 -3.11 -72.24 -14.18
C GLN A 255 -1.63 -72.66 -14.18
N LEU A 256 -0.78 -71.96 -13.43
CA LEU A 256 0.63 -72.30 -13.29
C LEU A 256 0.82 -73.62 -12.54
N LYS A 257 0.10 -73.84 -11.43
CA LYS A 257 0.11 -75.12 -10.70
C LYS A 257 -0.29 -76.28 -11.60
N ALA A 258 -1.37 -76.13 -12.36
CA ALA A 258 -1.83 -77.16 -13.30
C ALA A 258 -0.82 -77.47 -14.43
N LEU A 259 0.03 -76.51 -14.82
CA LEU A 259 1.13 -76.74 -15.76
C LEU A 259 2.30 -77.48 -15.09
N LEU A 260 2.68 -77.08 -13.88
CA LEU A 260 3.77 -77.72 -13.13
C LEU A 260 3.47 -79.19 -12.81
N ASP A 261 2.23 -79.49 -12.40
CA ASP A 261 1.74 -80.84 -12.13
C ASP A 261 1.85 -81.76 -13.35
N LYS A 262 1.59 -81.25 -14.55
CA LYS A 262 1.73 -82.01 -15.80
C LYS A 262 3.18 -82.32 -16.17
N THR A 263 4.13 -81.60 -15.57
CA THR A 263 5.57 -81.74 -15.84
C THR A 263 6.34 -82.39 -14.69
N ASN A 264 5.65 -82.89 -13.65
CA ASN A 264 6.25 -83.47 -12.43
C ASN A 264 7.25 -82.54 -11.71
N VAL A 265 7.01 -81.23 -11.73
CA VAL A 265 7.83 -80.25 -10.98
C VAL A 265 7.08 -79.89 -9.69
N ALA A 266 7.58 -80.33 -8.54
CA ALA A 266 6.98 -80.02 -7.24
C ALA A 266 7.33 -78.58 -6.77
N PRO A 267 6.35 -77.76 -6.34
CA PRO A 267 6.61 -76.48 -5.69
C PRO A 267 7.40 -76.65 -4.38
N ASN A 268 8.21 -75.66 -4.02
CA ASN A 268 8.93 -75.65 -2.75
C ASN A 268 8.08 -74.94 -1.68
N ASP A 269 7.58 -75.69 -0.68
CA ASP A 269 6.60 -75.20 0.31
C ASP A 269 7.22 -74.41 1.49
N ASN A 270 8.52 -74.13 1.48
CA ASN A 270 9.18 -73.37 2.55
C ASN A 270 9.10 -71.85 2.30
N LEU A 271 7.91 -71.27 2.45
CA LEU A 271 7.71 -69.82 2.48
C LEU A 271 7.61 -69.34 3.94
N GLY A 272 8.61 -68.55 4.38
CA GLY A 272 8.53 -67.81 5.64
C GLY A 272 7.34 -66.83 5.67
N PRO A 273 6.87 -66.39 6.86
CA PRO A 273 5.63 -65.65 6.98
C PRO A 273 5.65 -64.34 6.17
N SER A 274 4.60 -64.13 5.37
CA SER A 274 4.39 -62.90 4.59
C SER A 274 4.29 -61.67 5.53
N PRO A 275 4.92 -60.53 5.19
CA PRO A 275 4.72 -59.30 5.95
C PRO A 275 3.27 -58.83 5.80
N ARG A 276 2.64 -58.53 6.94
CA ARG A 276 1.26 -58.05 7.03
C ARG A 276 1.26 -56.54 6.78
N HIS A 277 0.62 -56.07 5.70
CA HIS A 277 0.46 -54.63 5.45
C HIS A 277 -0.43 -54.01 6.54
N THR A 278 0.11 -53.09 7.33
CA THR A 278 -0.69 -52.24 8.23
C THR A 278 -1.36 -51.16 7.41
N ARG A 279 -2.70 -51.14 7.46
CA ARG A 279 -3.54 -50.09 6.87
C ARG A 279 -3.56 -48.90 7.84
N THR A 280 -2.86 -47.83 7.53
CA THR A 280 -2.97 -46.55 8.25
C THR A 280 -4.24 -45.83 7.82
N ASP A 281 -5.02 -45.36 8.79
CA ASP A 281 -6.18 -44.51 8.53
C ASP A 281 -5.78 -43.03 8.36
N ALA A 282 -6.69 -42.22 7.83
CA ALA A 282 -6.49 -40.82 7.46
C ALA A 282 -6.35 -39.83 8.63
N ARG A 283 -5.93 -40.27 9.83
CA ARG A 283 -5.76 -39.39 11.00
C ARG A 283 -4.41 -39.49 11.71
N GLY A 284 -3.35 -39.84 10.99
CA GLY A 284 -1.98 -39.38 11.28
C GLY A 284 -1.54 -39.47 12.74
N LYS A 285 -1.76 -40.61 13.41
CA LYS A 285 -1.11 -40.92 14.68
C LYS A 285 -0.30 -42.19 14.55
N CYS A 286 1.00 -42.07 14.82
CA CYS A 286 1.89 -43.21 15.00
C CYS A 286 1.55 -43.88 16.34
N ASP A 287 1.27 -45.17 16.29
CA ASP A 287 1.20 -46.05 17.46
C ASP A 287 2.64 -46.47 17.82
N PRO A 288 3.15 -46.22 19.03
CA PRO A 288 4.47 -46.68 19.43
C PRO A 288 4.33 -48.13 19.90
N GLY A 289 4.77 -49.07 19.07
CA GLY A 289 4.56 -50.50 19.31
C GLY A 289 5.29 -51.06 20.53
N ALA A 290 4.57 -51.95 21.24
CA ALA A 290 5.03 -53.28 21.66
C ALA A 290 3.81 -54.19 21.81
#